data_AF-A0A2S2PSX7-F1
#
_entry.id   AF-A0A2S2PSX7-F1
#
_cell.length_a   1.000
_cell.length_b   1.000
_cell.length_c   1.000
_cell.angle_alpha   90.00
_cell.angle_beta   90.00
_cell.angle_gamma   90.00
#
_symmetry.space_group_name_H-M   'P 1'
#
loop_
_entity.id
_entity.type
_entity.pdbx_description
1 polymer ?
#
loop_
_entity_poly.entity_id
_entity_poly.type
_entity_poly.pdbx_seq_one_letter_code
_entity_poly.pdbx_strand_id
1 'polypeptide(L)'
;MPSKLESLAKNLLTPDFSQFRETLKHFSVEDMPLVSRKGVYPYEYTDAWCKLNDTRLPAHADFYSTLIEEGVKKEDYEHAMKVWDHFQCRTLGDYSDLYLKIDVLLLADVFENFRDLCMNTYNLDPAFYYTAPGFSFDCMLKYTSVKLDLLTDYEMLLCIENGT
;
A
#
# COMPACT_ATOMS: atom_id res chain seq x y z
N MET A 1 0.54 -9.04 11.18
CA MET A 1 0.74 -7.60 11.48
C MET A 1 0.55 -6.82 10.19
N PRO A 2 -0.14 -5.67 10.19
CA PRO A 2 -0.20 -4.81 9.01
C PRO A 2 1.21 -4.26 8.70
N SER A 3 1.79 -4.68 7.58
CA SER A 3 3.09 -4.18 7.14
C SER A 3 2.92 -2.83 6.44
N LYS A 4 3.89 -1.92 6.59
CA LYS A 4 3.90 -0.64 5.87
C LYS A 4 4.01 -0.91 4.36
N LEU A 5 3.34 -0.09 3.53
CA LEU A 5 3.42 -0.17 2.06
C LEU A 5 4.86 -0.19 1.57
N GLU A 6 5.75 0.58 2.19
CA GLU A 6 7.19 0.58 1.88
C GLU A 6 7.81 -0.83 1.99
N SER A 7 7.44 -1.60 3.02
CA SER A 7 7.92 -2.97 3.18
C SER A 7 7.33 -3.90 2.13
N LEU A 8 6.07 -3.71 1.75
CA LEU A 8 5.39 -4.54 0.77
C LEU A 8 5.95 -4.30 -0.64
N ALA A 9 6.13 -3.04 -1.03
CA ALA A 9 6.78 -2.67 -2.29
C ALA A 9 8.21 -3.23 -2.38
N LYS A 10 8.98 -3.18 -1.29
CA LYS A 10 10.33 -3.79 -1.24
C LYS A 10 10.32 -5.29 -1.48
N ASN A 11 9.29 -6.01 -1.03
CA ASN A 11 9.18 -7.46 -1.26
C ASN A 11 8.92 -7.81 -2.73
N LEU A 12 8.39 -6.87 -3.51
CA LEU A 12 8.16 -7.04 -4.95
C LEU A 12 9.38 -6.73 -5.82
N LEU A 13 10.45 -6.18 -5.24
CA LEU A 13 11.63 -5.78 -6.00
C LEU A 13 12.34 -7.00 -6.61
N THR A 14 12.18 -7.13 -7.92
CA THR A 14 12.96 -8.03 -8.77
C THR A 14 13.91 -7.20 -9.64
N PRO A 15 15.03 -7.77 -10.13
CA PRO A 15 15.98 -7.03 -10.98
C PRO A 15 15.36 -6.43 -12.26
N ASP A 16 14.25 -7.02 -12.73
CA ASP A 16 13.52 -6.63 -13.93
C ASP A 16 12.21 -5.89 -13.65
N PHE A 17 11.87 -5.65 -12.38
CA PHE A 17 10.59 -5.08 -11.93
C PHE A 17 9.33 -5.82 -12.44
N SER A 18 9.44 -7.10 -12.81
CA SER A 18 8.33 -7.89 -13.37
C SER A 18 7.09 -7.98 -12.47
N GLN A 19 7.25 -7.81 -11.16
CA GLN A 19 6.14 -7.80 -10.21
C GLN A 19 5.39 -6.46 -10.15
N PHE A 20 5.90 -5.38 -10.76
CA PHE A 20 5.28 -4.06 -10.81
C PHE A 20 4.47 -3.85 -12.11
N ARG A 21 3.55 -4.78 -12.38
CA ARG A 21 2.81 -4.88 -13.66
C ARG A 21 1.95 -3.66 -13.96
N GLU A 22 1.27 -3.11 -12.95
CA GLU A 22 0.42 -1.93 -13.08
C GLU A 22 1.27 -0.66 -13.15
N THR A 23 2.31 -0.55 -12.32
CA THR A 23 3.23 0.60 -12.37
C THR A 23 3.92 0.72 -13.74
N LEU A 24 4.36 -0.39 -14.35
CA LEU A 24 4.98 -0.43 -15.67
C LEU A 24 4.05 -0.02 -16.82
N LYS A 25 2.73 -0.01 -16.63
CA LYS A 25 1.79 0.52 -17.64
C LYS A 25 1.76 2.04 -17.69
N HIS A 26 2.20 2.70 -16.61
CA HIS A 26 2.10 4.15 -16.44
C HIS A 26 3.45 4.86 -16.42
N PHE A 27 4.54 4.13 -16.21
CA PHE A 27 5.90 4.64 -16.10
C PHE A 27 6.86 3.85 -16.97
N SER A 28 7.93 4.49 -17.43
CA SER A 28 8.96 3.82 -18.20
C SER A 28 9.90 3.02 -17.29
N VAL A 29 10.68 2.11 -17.87
CA VAL A 29 11.69 1.33 -17.12
C VAL A 29 12.72 2.24 -16.44
N GLU A 30 13.02 3.40 -17.04
CA GLU A 30 13.95 4.40 -16.51
C GLU A 30 13.40 5.09 -15.24
N ASP A 31 12.08 5.18 -15.12
CA ASP A 31 11.39 5.78 -13.97
C ASP A 31 11.27 4.83 -12.79
N MET A 32 11.39 3.51 -13.01
CA MET A 32 11.16 2.47 -12.00
C MET A 32 11.97 2.65 -10.71
N PRO A 33 13.25 3.06 -10.73
CA PRO A 33 13.99 3.35 -9.50
C PRO A 33 13.37 4.46 -8.64
N LEU A 34 12.59 5.36 -9.25
CA LEU A 34 11.92 6.46 -8.56
C LEU A 34 10.53 6.07 -8.03
N VAL A 35 9.81 5.23 -8.77
CA VAL A 35 8.40 4.89 -8.51
C VAL A 35 8.16 3.53 -7.83
N SER A 36 9.18 2.67 -7.74
CA SER A 36 9.09 1.35 -7.08
C SER A 36 9.21 1.37 -5.55
N ARG A 37 9.38 2.57 -4.96
CA ARG A 37 9.39 2.77 -3.51
C ARG A 37 8.36 3.81 -3.11
N LYS A 38 7.86 3.68 -1.87
CA LYS A 38 6.95 4.66 -1.30
C LYS A 38 7.61 6.05 -1.26
N GLY A 39 6.89 7.07 -1.75
CA GLY A 39 7.30 8.47 -1.65
C GLY A 39 7.09 9.07 -0.26
N VAL A 40 7.45 10.34 -0.10
CA VAL A 40 7.12 11.15 1.08
C VAL A 40 6.27 12.34 0.68
N TYR A 41 5.37 12.77 1.57
CA TYR A 41 4.46 13.88 1.29
C TYR A 41 4.32 14.78 2.53
N PRO A 42 4.33 16.13 2.38
CA PRO A 42 4.25 17.05 3.50
C PRO A 42 2.77 17.31 3.87
N TYR A 43 2.18 16.34 4.58
CA TYR A 43 0.74 16.34 4.91
C TYR A 43 0.31 17.56 5.73
N GLU A 44 1.09 17.93 6.75
CA GLU A 44 0.74 19.05 7.64
C GLU A 44 0.97 20.42 7.01
N TYR A 45 1.94 20.51 6.09
CA TYR A 45 2.15 21.73 5.31
C TYR A 45 1.01 21.99 4.30
N THR A 46 0.39 20.93 3.78
CA THR A 46 -0.68 21.02 2.77
C THR A 46 -2.04 21.17 3.45
N ASP A 47 -2.18 22.20 4.29
CA ASP A 47 -3.38 22.48 5.09
C ASP A 47 -4.45 23.31 4.35
N ALA A 48 -4.12 23.84 3.17
CA ALA A 48 -5.01 24.67 2.36
C ALA A 48 -4.80 24.46 0.86
N TRP A 49 -5.87 24.58 0.07
CA TRP A 49 -5.84 24.45 -1.39
C TRP A 49 -4.83 25.37 -2.09
N CYS A 50 -4.59 26.57 -1.53
CA CYS A 50 -3.64 27.51 -2.11
C CYS A 50 -2.19 26.98 -2.09
N LYS A 51 -1.85 26.11 -1.13
CA LYS A 51 -0.52 25.48 -1.02
C LYS A 51 -0.20 24.58 -2.21
N LEU A 52 -1.22 23.99 -2.85
CA LEU A 52 -1.01 23.19 -4.05
C LEU A 52 -0.47 24.02 -5.22
N ASN A 53 -0.63 25.34 -5.21
CA ASN A 53 -0.06 26.23 -6.22
C ASN A 53 1.40 26.62 -5.93
N ASP A 54 1.98 26.17 -4.80
CA ASP A 54 3.37 26.48 -4.46
C ASP A 54 4.31 25.90 -5.52
N THR A 55 5.16 26.75 -6.08
CA THR A 55 6.01 26.38 -7.22
C THR A 55 7.34 25.74 -6.81
N ARG A 56 7.45 25.32 -5.55
CA ARG A 56 8.64 24.72 -4.97
C ARG A 56 8.22 23.64 -3.99
N LEU A 57 9.04 22.60 -3.89
CA LEU A 57 8.89 21.62 -2.82
C LEU A 57 9.08 22.31 -1.45
N PRO A 58 8.23 22.03 -0.45
CA PRO A 58 8.38 22.56 0.91
C PRO A 58 9.73 22.19 1.52
N ALA A 59 10.18 22.95 2.53
CA ALA A 59 11.47 22.66 3.15
C ALA A 59 11.44 21.33 3.90
N HIS A 60 12.60 20.71 4.11
CA HIS A 60 12.70 19.45 4.87
C HIS A 60 12.01 19.51 6.24
N ALA A 61 12.02 20.66 6.92
CA ALA A 61 11.34 20.84 8.20
C ALA A 61 9.81 20.76 8.09
N ASP A 62 9.24 21.11 6.94
CA ASP A 62 7.80 21.12 6.67
C ASP A 62 7.23 19.71 6.41
N PHE A 63 8.10 18.70 6.35
CA PHE A 63 7.73 17.28 6.27
C PHE A 63 7.60 16.62 7.66
N TYR A 64 7.65 17.40 8.74
CA TYR A 64 7.42 16.90 10.09
C TYR A 64 5.99 16.36 10.25
N SER A 65 5.85 15.25 10.98
CA SER A 65 4.54 14.69 11.31
C SER A 65 4.36 14.64 12.83
N THR A 66 3.45 15.45 13.34
CA THR A 66 2.96 15.47 14.73
C THR A 66 2.36 14.14 15.16
N LEU A 67 1.77 13.36 14.24
CA LEU A 67 1.19 12.05 14.55
C LEU A 67 2.23 11.03 15.05
N ILE A 68 3.43 11.06 14.46
CA ILE A 68 4.55 10.18 14.82
C ILE A 68 5.68 10.92 15.55
N GLU A 69 5.49 12.22 15.80
CA GLU A 69 6.45 13.16 16.38
C GLU A 69 7.85 13.14 15.72
N GLU A 70 7.92 12.79 14.44
CA GLU A 70 9.15 12.58 13.70
C GLU A 70 9.14 13.33 12.35
N GLY A 71 10.33 13.79 11.94
CA GLY A 71 10.57 14.30 10.59
C GLY A 71 10.92 13.18 9.61
N VAL A 72 10.81 13.45 8.32
CA VAL A 72 11.33 12.54 7.29
C VAL A 72 12.84 12.41 7.37
N LYS A 73 13.36 11.26 6.94
CA LYS A 73 14.81 11.06 6.82
C LYS A 73 15.35 11.91 5.68
N LYS A 74 16.61 12.30 5.81
CA LYS A 74 17.29 13.11 4.79
C LYS A 74 17.29 12.41 3.43
N GLU A 75 17.52 11.10 3.41
CA GLU A 75 17.54 10.30 2.17
C GLU A 75 16.17 10.26 1.48
N ASP A 76 15.08 10.30 2.26
CA ASP A 76 13.71 10.29 1.74
C ASP A 76 13.33 11.66 1.17
N TYR A 77 13.78 12.75 1.82
CA TYR A 77 13.62 14.10 1.29
C TYR A 77 14.47 14.32 0.02
N GLU A 78 15.69 13.81 -0.03
CA GLU A 78 16.52 13.81 -1.25
C GLU A 78 15.86 13.03 -2.39
N HIS A 79 15.19 11.92 -2.08
CA HIS A 79 14.37 11.20 -3.05
C HIS A 79 13.20 12.04 -3.56
N ALA A 80 12.48 12.73 -2.68
CA ALA A 80 11.39 13.62 -3.07
C ALA A 80 11.85 14.75 -4.01
N MET A 81 13.02 15.36 -3.74
CA MET A 81 13.61 16.35 -4.63
C MET A 81 13.94 15.76 -6.01
N LYS A 82 14.56 14.57 -6.06
CA LYS A 82 14.85 13.89 -7.32
C LYS A 82 13.58 13.58 -8.12
N VAL A 83 12.52 13.12 -7.45
CA VAL A 83 11.21 12.85 -8.08
C VAL A 83 10.61 14.15 -8.62
N TRP A 84 10.62 15.21 -7.82
CA TRP A 84 10.13 16.54 -8.23
C TRP A 84 10.82 17.01 -9.52
N ASP A 85 12.15 16.95 -9.54
CA ASP A 85 12.96 17.42 -10.68
C ASP A 85 12.80 16.51 -11.92
N HIS A 86 12.86 15.19 -11.73
CA HIS A 86 12.78 14.20 -12.82
C HIS A 86 11.44 14.26 -13.56
N PHE A 87 10.34 14.36 -12.82
CA PHE A 87 8.99 14.47 -13.40
C PHE A 87 8.59 15.92 -13.71
N GLN A 88 9.52 16.88 -13.53
CA GLN A 88 9.31 18.29 -13.86
C GLN A 88 8.07 18.90 -13.19
N CYS A 89 7.83 18.56 -11.92
CA CYS A 89 6.71 19.10 -11.15
C CYS A 89 6.83 20.62 -11.07
N ARG A 90 5.77 21.34 -11.49
CA ARG A 90 5.78 22.82 -11.49
C ARG A 90 5.16 23.36 -10.22
N THR A 91 4.22 22.62 -9.66
CA THR A 91 3.46 22.99 -8.48
C THR A 91 3.40 21.83 -7.48
N LEU A 92 3.12 22.13 -6.22
CA LEU A 92 2.91 21.10 -5.19
C LEU A 92 1.71 20.20 -5.53
N GLY A 93 0.72 20.73 -6.25
CA GLY A 93 -0.38 19.96 -6.82
C GLY A 93 0.09 18.87 -7.79
N ASP A 94 0.97 19.21 -8.74
CA ASP A 94 1.53 18.22 -9.68
C ASP A 94 2.26 17.09 -8.92
N TYR A 95 3.01 17.45 -7.89
CA TYR A 95 3.71 16.49 -7.04
C TYR A 95 2.75 15.64 -6.22
N SER A 96 1.66 16.23 -5.70
CA SER A 96 0.60 15.52 -4.98
C SER A 96 -0.09 14.48 -5.87
N ASP A 97 -0.45 14.86 -7.09
CA ASP A 97 -1.08 13.96 -8.05
C ASP A 97 -0.15 12.80 -8.42
N LEU A 98 1.14 13.10 -8.64
CA LEU A 98 2.15 12.08 -8.89
C LEU A 98 2.35 11.15 -7.69
N TYR A 99 2.48 11.71 -6.48
CA TYR A 99 2.61 10.95 -5.23
C TYR A 99 1.44 9.98 -5.07
N LEU A 100 0.21 10.48 -5.20
CA LEU A 100 -1.00 9.67 -5.06
C LEU A 100 -1.08 8.58 -6.12
N LYS A 101 -0.76 8.91 -7.37
CA LYS A 101 -0.72 7.94 -8.47
C LYS A 101 0.27 6.81 -8.18
N ILE A 102 1.48 7.12 -7.71
CA ILE A 102 2.48 6.11 -7.35
C ILE A 102 1.98 5.24 -6.19
N ASP A 103 1.46 5.84 -5.11
CA ASP A 103 0.95 5.09 -3.96
C ASP A 103 -0.18 4.11 -4.35
N VAL A 104 -1.11 4.54 -5.22
CA VAL A 104 -2.21 3.68 -5.72
C VAL A 104 -1.68 2.56 -6.61
N LEU A 105 -0.75 2.83 -7.51
CA LEU A 105 -0.18 1.81 -8.40
C LEU A 105 0.64 0.77 -7.63
N LEU A 106 1.43 1.20 -6.63
CA LEU A 106 2.13 0.30 -5.73
C LEU A 106 1.17 -0.61 -4.95
N LEU A 107 0.06 -0.06 -4.46
CA LEU A 107 -0.97 -0.87 -3.79
C LEU A 107 -1.62 -1.87 -4.74
N ALA A 108 -1.91 -1.47 -5.98
CA ALA A 108 -2.46 -2.36 -7.00
C ALA A 108 -1.50 -3.50 -7.30
N ASP A 109 -0.21 -3.21 -7.51
CA ASP A 109 0.82 -4.22 -7.74
C ASP A 109 0.93 -5.21 -6.57
N VAL A 110 0.98 -4.71 -5.33
CA VAL A 110 0.99 -5.56 -4.13
C VAL A 110 -0.24 -6.46 -4.07
N PHE A 111 -1.42 -5.93 -4.35
CA PHE A 111 -2.65 -6.71 -4.27
C PHE A 111 -2.75 -7.73 -5.39
N GLU A 112 -2.37 -7.39 -6.61
CA GLU A 112 -2.40 -8.32 -7.74
C GLU A 112 -1.39 -9.49 -7.56
N ASN A 113 -0.20 -9.22 -7.01
CA ASN A 113 0.74 -10.30 -6.63
C ASN A 113 0.18 -11.18 -5.50
N PHE A 114 -0.51 -10.56 -4.52
CA PHE A 114 -1.18 -11.31 -3.46
C PHE A 114 -2.30 -12.21 -4.01
N ARG A 115 -3.09 -11.72 -4.97
CA ARG A 115 -4.13 -12.51 -5.65
C ARG A 115 -3.54 -13.72 -6.36
N ASP A 116 -2.47 -13.53 -7.13
CA ASP A 116 -1.79 -14.64 -7.81
C ASP A 116 -1.28 -15.70 -6.81
N LEU A 117 -0.67 -15.27 -5.71
CA LEU A 117 -0.19 -16.17 -4.66
C LEU A 117 -1.35 -16.97 -4.04
N CYS A 118 -2.45 -16.30 -3.72
CA CYS A 118 -3.63 -16.94 -3.13
C CYS A 118 -4.31 -17.90 -4.09
N MET A 119 -4.43 -17.53 -5.37
CA MET A 119 -4.95 -18.40 -6.41
C MET A 119 -4.09 -19.65 -6.58
N ASN A 120 -2.76 -19.50 -6.61
CA ASN A 120 -1.85 -20.63 -6.76
C ASN A 120 -1.84 -21.56 -5.53
N THR A 121 -1.99 -21.00 -4.33
CA THR A 121 -1.84 -21.75 -3.06
C THR A 121 -3.16 -22.35 -2.57
N TYR A 122 -4.24 -21.57 -2.62
CA TYR A 122 -5.55 -21.92 -2.04
C TYR A 122 -6.62 -22.15 -3.11
N ASN A 123 -6.35 -21.77 -4.37
CA ASN A 123 -7.32 -21.80 -5.46
C ASN A 123 -8.61 -21.03 -5.09
N LEU A 124 -8.43 -19.94 -4.34
CA LEU A 124 -9.45 -18.99 -3.91
C LEU A 124 -8.90 -17.59 -4.16
N ASP A 125 -9.70 -16.73 -4.77
CA ASP A 125 -9.30 -15.35 -5.07
C ASP A 125 -9.72 -14.44 -3.90
N PRO A 126 -8.76 -13.77 -3.24
CA PRO A 126 -9.05 -12.91 -2.09
C PRO A 126 -9.92 -11.71 -2.45
N ALA A 127 -10.05 -11.34 -3.73
CA ALA A 127 -10.94 -10.25 -4.17
C ALA A 127 -12.44 -10.53 -3.98
N PHE A 128 -12.84 -11.79 -3.76
CA PHE A 128 -14.23 -12.14 -3.45
C PHE A 128 -14.59 -12.03 -1.97
N TYR A 129 -13.66 -11.59 -1.12
CA TYR A 129 -13.84 -11.51 0.32
C TYR A 129 -13.68 -10.07 0.80
N TYR A 130 -14.55 -9.68 1.73
CA TYR A 130 -14.46 -8.34 2.33
C TYR A 130 -13.25 -8.16 3.24
N THR A 131 -12.77 -9.24 3.87
CA THR A 131 -11.70 -9.17 4.88
C THR A 131 -10.75 -10.36 4.80
N ALA A 132 -9.49 -10.14 5.18
CA ALA A 132 -8.48 -11.20 5.23
C ALA A 132 -8.84 -12.35 6.20
N PRO A 133 -9.46 -12.13 7.38
CA PRO A 133 -9.95 -13.23 8.21
C PRO A 133 -11.07 -14.04 7.55
N GLY A 134 -12.02 -13.40 6.87
CA GLY A 134 -13.08 -14.11 6.14
C GLY A 134 -12.53 -14.98 5.01
N PHE A 135 -11.57 -14.45 4.25
CA PHE A 135 -10.81 -15.22 3.26
C PHE A 135 -10.06 -16.40 3.92
N SER A 136 -9.35 -16.14 5.01
CA SER A 136 -8.55 -17.16 5.70
C SER A 136 -9.41 -18.27 6.29
N PHE A 137 -10.61 -17.93 6.76
CA PHE A 137 -11.59 -18.89 7.26
C PHE A 137 -12.08 -19.80 6.13
N ASP A 138 -12.42 -19.26 4.97
CA ASP A 138 -12.83 -20.10 3.83
C ASP A 138 -11.68 -20.97 3.29
N CYS A 139 -10.45 -20.43 3.24
CA CYS A 139 -9.25 -21.22 2.97
C CYS A 139 -9.10 -22.41 3.94
N MET A 140 -9.33 -22.19 5.24
CA MET A 140 -9.29 -23.25 6.26
C MET A 140 -10.41 -24.28 6.04
N LEU A 141 -11.64 -23.85 5.75
CA LEU A 141 -12.76 -24.76 5.48
C LEU A 141 -12.48 -25.64 4.25
N LYS A 142 -11.99 -25.03 3.17
CA LYS A 142 -11.62 -25.74 1.95
C LYS A 142 -10.49 -26.76 2.19
N TYR A 143 -9.47 -26.36 2.93
CA TYR A 143 -8.31 -27.21 3.22
C TYR A 143 -8.67 -28.40 4.12
N THR A 144 -9.44 -28.17 5.18
CA THR A 144 -9.84 -29.21 6.14
C THR A 144 -11.00 -30.06 5.66
N SER A 145 -11.80 -29.55 4.71
CA SER A 145 -13.07 -30.15 4.25
C SER A 145 -14.07 -30.41 5.40
N VAL A 146 -13.93 -29.68 6.51
CA VAL A 146 -14.84 -29.78 7.65
C VAL A 146 -16.20 -29.19 7.27
N LYS A 147 -17.27 -29.84 7.71
CA LYS A 147 -18.63 -29.31 7.59
C LYS A 147 -19.02 -28.74 8.95
N LEU A 148 -19.34 -27.45 8.98
CA LEU A 148 -19.80 -26.80 10.19
C LEU A 148 -21.28 -27.11 10.41
N ASP A 149 -21.62 -27.49 11.64
CA ASP A 149 -23.00 -27.60 12.07
C ASP A 149 -23.56 -26.23 12.44
N LEU A 150 -24.89 -26.09 12.32
CA LEU A 150 -25.58 -24.88 12.79
C LEU A 150 -25.56 -24.83 14.32
N LEU A 151 -25.30 -23.65 14.87
CA LEU A 151 -25.49 -23.39 16.29
C LEU A 151 -26.99 -23.42 16.58
N THR A 152 -27.44 -24.47 17.27
CA THR A 152 -28.86 -24.72 17.52
C THR A 152 -29.28 -24.49 18.96
N ASP A 153 -28.33 -24.46 19.89
CA ASP A 153 -28.57 -24.17 21.30
C ASP A 153 -27.67 -23.05 21.82
N TYR A 154 -28.12 -22.45 22.93
CA TYR A 154 -27.46 -21.31 23.57
C TYR A 154 -26.09 -21.67 24.19
N GLU A 155 -25.90 -22.91 24.61
CA GLU A 155 -24.64 -23.36 25.21
C GLU A 155 -23.52 -23.45 24.16
N MET A 156 -23.84 -23.87 22.93
CA MET A 156 -22.89 -23.84 21.80
C MET A 156 -22.38 -22.42 21.50
N LEU A 157 -23.26 -21.42 21.57
CA LEU A 157 -22.88 -20.02 21.39
C LEU A 157 -21.96 -19.57 22.52
N LEU A 158 -22.31 -19.89 23.77
CA LEU A 158 -21.50 -19.59 24.95
C LEU A 158 -20.10 -20.23 24.90
N CYS A 159 -19.99 -21.48 24.43
CA CYS A 159 -18.69 -22.14 24.24
C CYS A 159 -17.80 -21.35 23.28
N ILE A 160 -18.35 -20.90 22.14
CA ILE A 160 -17.61 -20.10 21.14
C ILE A 160 -17.20 -18.75 21.72
N GLU A 161 -18.09 -18.04 22.39
CA GLU A 161 -17.78 -16.72 22.98
C GLU A 161 -16.75 -16.80 24.09
N ASN A 162 -16.81 -17.83 24.93
CA ASN A 162 -15.86 -18.03 26.03
C ASN A 162 -14.53 -18.69 25.60
N GLY A 163 -14.44 -19.17 24.36
CA GLY A 163 -13.26 -19.86 23.83
C GLY A 163 -12.99 -21.21 24.51
N THR A 164 -14.05 -21.89 24.98
CA THR A 164 -13.99 -23.17 25.72
C THR A 164 -14.69 -24.28 24.96
#